data_AF-A0A517TVP2-F1
#
_entry.id   AF-A0A517TVP2-F1
#
_cell.length_a   1.000
_cell.length_b   1.000
_cell.length_c   1.000
_cell.angle_alpha   90.00
_cell.angle_beta   90.00
_cell.angle_gamma   90.00
#
_symmetry.space_group_name_H-M   'P 1'
#
loop_
_entity.id
_entity.type
_entity.pdbx_description
1 polymer ?
#
loop_
_entity_poly.entity_id
_entity_poly.type
_entity_poly.pdbx_seq_one_letter_code
_entity_poly.pdbx_strand_id
1 'polypeptide(L)'
;MANQRQVDPAFRAVLHELGFSNYRQYRDSPRWASIRQRVYEKKGRVCVECRLNPAVEIHHRQYDRETMVGETLRHLDPVCRHCHDILHGDVLWAAAR
;
A
#
# COMPACT_ATOMS: atom_id res chain seq x y z
N MET A 1 3.37 -0.41 16.16
CA MET A 1 3.29 -1.87 16.07
C MET A 1 3.88 -2.29 14.73
N ALA A 2 4.75 -3.30 14.67
CA ALA A 2 5.23 -3.77 13.38
C ALA A 2 4.04 -4.41 12.66
N ASN A 3 3.66 -3.87 11.50
CA ASN A 3 2.63 -4.47 10.64
C ASN A 3 2.97 -5.95 10.47
N GLN A 4 2.07 -6.86 10.85
CA GLN A 4 2.27 -8.31 10.85
C GLN A 4 2.79 -8.85 9.50
N ARG A 5 2.66 -8.06 8.42
CA ARG A 5 3.18 -8.38 7.09
C ARG A 5 4.71 -8.29 6.96
N GLN A 6 5.40 -7.54 7.84
CA GLN A 6 6.87 -7.42 7.82
C GLN A 6 7.60 -8.71 8.29
N VAL A 7 6.87 -9.67 8.87
CA VAL A 7 7.43 -10.95 9.32
C VAL A 7 7.19 -12.10 8.34
N ASP A 8 6.46 -11.89 7.24
CA ASP A 8 6.25 -12.91 6.19
C ASP A 8 7.55 -13.16 5.40
N PRO A 9 8.10 -14.40 5.40
CA PRO A 9 9.29 -14.75 4.64
C PRO A 9 9.18 -14.48 3.13
N ALA A 10 7.99 -14.68 2.54
CA ALA A 10 7.78 -14.46 1.11
C ALA A 10 7.91 -12.97 0.77
N PHE A 11 7.32 -12.09 1.58
CA PHE A 11 7.48 -10.65 1.44
C PHE A 11 8.94 -10.21 1.56
N ARG A 12 9.66 -10.74 2.55
CA ARG A 12 11.09 -10.41 2.73
C ARG A 12 11.93 -10.89 1.54
N ALA A 13 11.65 -12.08 1.01
CA ALA A 13 12.33 -12.60 -0.17
C ALA A 13 12.12 -11.67 -1.38
N VAL A 14 10.88 -11.20 -1.61
CA VAL A 14 10.60 -10.22 -2.68
C VAL A 14 11.37 -8.92 -2.45
N LEU A 15 11.40 -8.36 -1.24
CA LEU A 15 12.17 -7.14 -0.97
C LEU A 15 13.67 -7.32 -1.30
N HIS A 16 14.26 -8.44 -0.88
CA HIS A 16 15.65 -8.75 -1.16
C HIS A 16 15.92 -8.96 -2.65
N GLU A 17 15.04 -9.66 -3.38
CA GLU A 17 15.12 -9.82 -4.84
C GLU A 17 15.14 -8.46 -5.55
N LEU A 18 14.34 -7.50 -5.05
CA LEU A 18 14.27 -6.15 -5.58
C LEU A 18 15.43 -5.24 -5.14
N GLY A 19 16.36 -5.75 -4.34
CA GLY A 19 17.54 -5.03 -3.88
C GLY A 19 17.29 -4.11 -2.67
N PHE A 20 16.21 -4.30 -1.93
CA PHE A 20 15.89 -3.51 -0.74
C PHE A 20 16.13 -4.30 0.55
N SER A 21 16.86 -3.71 1.50
CA SER A 21 17.13 -4.37 2.79
C SER A 21 15.93 -4.38 3.72
N ASN A 22 14.96 -3.48 3.51
CA ASN A 22 13.72 -3.41 4.28
C ASN A 22 12.64 -2.62 3.53
N TYR A 23 11.41 -2.71 4.02
CA TYR A 23 10.26 -2.06 3.40
C TYR A 23 10.33 -0.52 3.40
N ARG A 24 11.02 0.09 4.38
CA ARG A 24 11.22 1.54 4.40
C ARG A 24 12.05 1.98 3.19
N GLN A 25 13.16 1.30 2.90
CA GLN A 25 13.95 1.59 1.70
C GLN A 25 13.14 1.43 0.41
N TYR A 26 12.32 0.38 0.31
CA TYR A 26 11.42 0.21 -0.84
C TYR A 26 10.44 1.39 -0.97
N ARG A 27 9.78 1.80 0.12
CA ARG A 27 8.84 2.93 0.11
C ARG A 27 9.51 4.27 -0.19
N ASP A 28 10.77 4.45 0.19
CA ASP A 28 11.52 5.68 -0.07
C ASP A 28 12.16 5.67 -1.48
N SER A 29 11.98 4.60 -2.26
CA SER A 29 12.62 4.42 -3.57
C SER A 29 11.91 5.15 -4.73
N PRO A 30 12.65 5.52 -5.80
CA PRO A 30 12.05 6.02 -7.04
C PRO A 30 11.06 5.04 -7.70
N ARG A 31 11.29 3.72 -7.52
CA ARG A 31 10.39 2.68 -8.01
C ARG A 31 9.00 2.82 -7.38
N TRP A 32 8.94 2.90 -6.06
CA TRP A 32 7.65 3.06 -5.38
C TRP A 32 7.00 4.40 -5.70
N ALA A 33 7.77 5.48 -5.82
CA ALA A 33 7.26 6.78 -6.24
C ALA A 33 6.55 6.70 -7.61
N SER A 34 7.17 6.04 -8.60
CA SER A 34 6.59 5.79 -9.92
C SER A 34 5.34 4.92 -9.86
N ILE A 35 5.35 3.81 -9.10
CA ILE A 35 4.16 2.96 -8.90
C ILE A 35 3.01 3.77 -8.30
N ARG A 36 3.28 4.52 -7.22
CA ARG A 36 2.28 5.35 -6.54
C ARG A 36 1.64 6.37 -7.49
N GLN A 37 2.45 7.03 -8.32
CA GLN A 37 1.93 7.95 -9.33
C GLN A 37 0.99 7.25 -10.32
N ARG A 38 1.41 6.10 -10.89
CA ARG A 38 0.58 5.31 -11.80
C ARG A 38 -0.73 4.84 -11.18
N VAL A 39 -0.73 4.51 -9.88
CA VAL A 39 -1.96 4.17 -9.15
C VAL A 39 -2.91 5.36 -9.12
N TYR A 40 -2.44 6.55 -8.76
CA TYR A 40 -3.29 7.75 -8.75
C TYR A 40 -3.77 8.17 -10.14
N GLU A 41 -2.94 8.03 -11.17
CA GLU A 41 -3.34 8.30 -12.56
C GLU A 41 -4.44 7.34 -13.01
N LYS A 42 -4.33 6.04 -12.67
CA LYS A 42 -5.29 5.02 -13.09
C LYS A 42 -6.59 5.02 -12.28
N LYS A 43 -6.50 5.23 -10.96
CA LYS A 43 -7.61 5.05 -10.01
C LYS A 43 -8.15 6.36 -9.43
N GLY A 44 -7.51 7.48 -9.71
CA GLY A 44 -7.87 8.79 -9.17
C GLY A 44 -7.35 9.02 -7.74
N ARG A 45 -7.74 10.16 -7.17
CA ARG A 45 -7.32 10.66 -5.85
C ARG A 45 -8.45 10.73 -4.83
N VAL A 46 -9.49 9.92 -5.00
CA VAL A 46 -10.59 9.75 -4.04
C VAL A 46 -10.44 8.39 -3.38
N CYS A 47 -10.64 8.33 -2.06
CA CYS A 47 -10.54 7.08 -1.30
C CYS A 47 -11.51 6.04 -1.86
N VAL A 48 -11.00 4.86 -2.24
CA VAL A 48 -11.86 3.80 -2.82
C VAL A 48 -12.76 3.13 -1.78
N GLU A 49 -12.38 3.19 -0.51
CA GLU A 49 -13.14 2.57 0.59
C GLU A 49 -14.36 3.44 0.96
N CYS A 50 -14.12 4.66 1.43
CA CYS A 50 -15.22 5.52 1.89
C CYS A 50 -15.84 6.37 0.78
N ARG A 51 -15.13 6.63 -0.32
CA ARG A 51 -15.57 7.51 -1.43
C ARG A 51 -15.90 8.96 -1.04
N LEU A 52 -15.61 9.37 0.20
CA LEU A 52 -15.88 10.71 0.72
C LEU A 52 -14.61 11.58 0.79
N ASN A 53 -13.48 10.98 1.16
CA ASN A 53 -12.25 11.71 1.46
C ASN A 53 -11.20 11.59 0.34
N PRO A 54 -10.30 12.58 0.21
CA PRO A 54 -9.13 12.46 -0.66
C PRO A 54 -8.26 11.26 -0.28
N ALA A 55 -7.77 10.55 -1.30
CA ALA A 55 -6.78 9.50 -1.12
C ALA A 55 -5.38 10.09 -1.00
N VAL A 56 -4.76 9.91 0.16
CA VAL A 56 -3.42 10.44 0.48
C VAL A 56 -2.37 9.34 0.56
N GLU A 57 -2.81 8.08 0.67
CA GLU A 57 -1.97 6.90 0.81
C GLU A 57 -2.40 5.81 -0.16
N ILE A 58 -1.52 4.83 -0.41
CA ILE A 58 -1.82 3.63 -1.17
C ILE A 58 -1.74 2.43 -0.23
N HIS A 59 -2.86 1.74 -0.04
CA HIS A 59 -2.91 0.50 0.70
C HIS A 59 -2.50 -0.67 -0.21
N HIS A 60 -1.57 -1.50 0.28
CA HIS A 60 -1.26 -2.78 -0.37
C HIS A 60 -2.21 -3.86 0.17
N ARG A 61 -3.00 -4.47 -0.73
CA ARG A 61 -3.78 -5.68 -0.43
C ARG A 61 -2.95 -6.96 -0.52
N GLN A 62 -1.93 -6.96 -1.37
CA GLN A 62 -0.97 -8.05 -1.55
C GLN A 62 0.44 -7.47 -1.72
N TYR A 63 1.43 -8.30 -1.41
CA TYR A 63 2.84 -7.96 -1.47
C TYR A 63 3.61 -8.95 -2.36
N ASP A 64 2.91 -9.61 -3.29
CA ASP A 64 3.55 -10.45 -4.30
C ASP A 64 4.50 -9.65 -5.19
N ARG A 65 5.35 -10.37 -5.91
CA ARG A 65 6.37 -9.79 -6.77
C ARG A 65 5.76 -8.84 -7.80
N GLU A 66 4.73 -9.26 -8.53
CA GLU A 66 4.10 -8.47 -9.61
C GLU A 66 3.59 -7.12 -9.08
N THR A 67 3.02 -7.12 -7.87
CA THR A 67 2.53 -5.92 -7.19
C THR A 67 3.68 -5.03 -6.74
N MET A 68 4.71 -5.60 -6.12
CA MET A 68 5.86 -4.88 -5.57
C MET A 68 6.77 -4.29 -6.67
N VAL A 69 6.78 -4.86 -7.87
CA VAL A 69 7.45 -4.25 -9.04
C VAL A 69 6.55 -3.30 -9.83
N GLY A 70 5.24 -3.36 -9.59
CA GLY A 70 4.24 -2.58 -10.31
C GLY A 70 3.99 -3.06 -11.74
N GLU A 71 4.16 -4.35 -11.99
CA GLU A 71 3.63 -5.06 -13.17
C GLU A 71 2.09 -5.08 -13.11
N THR A 72 1.54 -5.25 -11.91
CA THR A 72 0.11 -5.08 -11.64
C THR A 72 -0.17 -3.99 -10.61
N LEU A 73 -1.23 -3.21 -10.84
CA LEU A 73 -1.73 -2.19 -9.90
C LEU A 73 -3.01 -2.65 -9.19
N ARG A 74 -3.45 -3.90 -9.44
CA ARG A 74 -4.72 -4.44 -8.94
C ARG A 74 -4.78 -4.43 -7.42
N HIS A 75 -3.67 -4.76 -6.76
CA HIS A 75 -3.58 -4.91 -5.30
C HIS A 75 -3.12 -3.63 -4.58
N LEU A 76 -3.19 -2.47 -5.26
CA LEU A 76 -2.76 -1.17 -4.74
C LEU A 76 -3.91 -0.18 -4.76
N ASP A 77 -4.44 0.19 -3.61
CA ASP A 77 -5.67 0.98 -3.53
C ASP A 77 -5.45 2.37 -2.92
N PRO A 78 -5.86 3.45 -3.62
CA PRO A 78 -5.75 4.79 -3.09
C PRO A 78 -6.80 5.00 -1.99
N VAL A 79 -6.34 5.30 -0.79
CA VAL A 79 -7.19 5.44 0.41
C VAL A 79 -6.85 6.70 1.19
N CYS A 80 -7.83 7.20 1.96
CA CYS A 80 -7.56 8.21 2.98
C CYS A 80 -6.87 7.58 4.18
N ARG A 81 -6.20 8.39 5.00
CA ARG A 81 -5.48 7.92 6.19
C ARG A 81 -6.37 7.12 7.14
N HIS A 82 -7.58 7.61 7.42
CA HIS A 82 -8.49 6.92 8.34
C HIS A 82 -8.84 5.50 7.86
N CYS A 83 -9.18 5.34 6.58
CA CYS A 83 -9.44 4.01 6.00
C CYS A 83 -8.16 3.15 5.97
N HIS A 84 -7.00 3.76 5.72
CA HIS A 84 -5.71 3.05 5.75
C HIS A 84 -5.43 2.45 7.14
N ASP A 85 -5.65 3.22 8.20
CA ASP A 85 -5.46 2.78 9.58
C ASP A 85 -6.45 1.65 9.96
N ILE A 86 -7.73 1.76 9.52
CA ILE A 86 -8.73 0.69 9.71
C ILE A 86 -8.26 -0.61 9.03
N LEU A 87 -7.78 -0.51 7.78
CA LEU A 87 -7.34 -1.68 7.01
C LEU A 87 -6.08 -2.36 7.58
N HIS A 88 -5.26 -1.64 8.35
CA HIS A 88 -4.15 -2.22 9.11
C HIS A 88 -4.58 -2.70 10.51
N GLY A 89 -5.82 -2.42 10.93
CA GLY A 89 -6.31 -2.71 12.28
C GLY A 89 -5.72 -1.77 13.35
N ASP A 90 -5.14 -0.65 12.95
CA ASP A 90 -4.57 0.36 13.85
C ASP A 90 -5.68 1.16 14.57
N VAL A 91 -6.87 1.22 13.97
CA VAL A 91 -8.07 1.80 14.57
C VAL A 91 -9.27 0.88 14.34
N LEU A 92 -10.18 0.83 15.31
CA LEU A 92 -11.44 0.10 15.16
C LEU A 92 -12.37 0.84 14.19
N TRP A 93 -13.15 0.07 13.43
CA TRP A 93 -14.25 0.61 12.64
C TRP A 93 -15.31 1.16 13.60
N ALA A 94 -15.25 2.45 13.93
CA ALA A 94 -16.39 3.17 14.44
C ALA A 94 -17.29 3.44 13.24
N ALA A 95 -18.50 2.86 13.20
CA ALA A 95 -19.43 3.09 12.11
C ALA A 95 -19.66 4.61 11.96
N ALA A 96 -19.05 5.22 10.95
CA ALA A 96 -19.41 6.55 10.53
C ALA A 96 -20.85 6.45 9.99
N ARG A 97 -21.76 7.02 10.75
CA ARG A 97 -23.19 7.12 10.45
C ARG A 97 -23.42 7.79 9.10
#